data_AF-A0A7S1FHK2-F1
#
_entry.id   AF-A0A7S1FHK2-F1
#
_cell.length_a   1.000
_cell.length_b   1.000
_cell.length_c   1.000
_cell.angle_alpha   90.00
_cell.angle_beta   90.00
_cell.angle_gamma   90.00
#
_symmetry.space_group_name_H-M   'P 1'
#
loop_
_entity.id
_entity.type
_entity.pdbx_description
1 polymer ?
#
loop_
_entity_poly.entity_id
_entity_poly.type
_entity_poly.pdbx_seq_one_letter_code
_entity_poly.pdbx_strand_id
1 'polypeptide(L)'
;KNFAAEPHLQKENKELKTMHRACLNNKANAALKMDQWQNALRASEDALRIKQDDEKALFRKAQALEGLGRTEEALEVLDEVAQIAEDMDEDFKEAVLSDVRERQEAIKETEHRAAKDYQHLFKKMGDKKVFGGGRFLPDGTSPPPALTPAQEAKMKLQKEKQEYLEAKAQHERIQRLKDGKPAFEPREPLLPTANTPPLSQSRALQRSRTVTAAQAEQLLGELLEAYSSESFQRKVHTHAKDAVFEYVPFLKRLKPTAFEVQESVLTKWGFDPSEEGLHEMFLCLHDHTMRNRRLKELAEESTKMLLGGEDGMWGMESD
;
A
#
# COMPACT_ATOMS: atom_id res chain seq x y z
N LYS A 1 -32.87 -20.77 31.50
CA LYS A 1 -32.80 -21.99 30.67
C LYS A 1 -31.76 -21.72 29.60
N ASN A 2 -30.63 -22.44 29.60
CA ASN A 2 -29.67 -22.37 28.51
C ASN A 2 -30.34 -23.03 27.30
N PHE A 3 -30.72 -22.22 26.31
CA PHE A 3 -31.22 -22.74 25.04
C PHE A 3 -30.03 -23.36 24.29
N ALA A 4 -29.81 -24.65 24.51
CA ALA A 4 -28.94 -25.42 23.64
C ALA A 4 -29.65 -25.57 22.29
N ALA A 5 -29.01 -25.13 21.21
CA ALA A 5 -29.53 -25.37 19.87
C ALA A 5 -29.75 -26.87 19.67
N GLU A 6 -30.90 -27.25 19.13
CA GLU A 6 -31.22 -28.65 18.88
C GLU A 6 -30.11 -29.30 18.03
N PRO A 7 -29.76 -30.58 18.26
CA PRO A 7 -28.62 -31.22 17.58
C PRO A 7 -28.66 -31.14 16.05
N HIS A 8 -29.87 -31.15 15.46
CA HIS A 8 -30.04 -31.02 14.01
C HIS A 8 -29.68 -29.61 13.51
N LEU A 9 -30.02 -28.55 14.26
CA LEU A 9 -29.66 -27.17 13.95
C LEU A 9 -28.15 -26.93 14.04
N GLN A 10 -27.45 -27.64 14.94
CA GLN A 10 -25.99 -27.56 15.02
C GLN A 10 -25.32 -28.15 13.77
N LYS A 11 -25.86 -29.28 13.27
CA LYS A 11 -25.39 -29.92 12.04
C LYS A 11 -25.66 -29.04 10.81
N GLU A 12 -26.89 -28.53 10.66
CA GLU A 12 -27.25 -27.62 9.57
C GLU A 12 -26.40 -26.34 9.59
N ASN A 13 -26.19 -25.73 10.76
CA ASN A 13 -25.32 -24.55 10.89
C ASN A 13 -23.87 -24.85 10.49
N LYS A 14 -23.35 -26.03 10.80
CA LYS A 14 -22.00 -26.45 10.39
C LYS A 14 -21.92 -26.64 8.87
N GLU A 15 -22.94 -27.25 8.26
CA GLU A 15 -23.04 -27.42 6.81
C GLU A 15 -23.14 -26.08 6.09
N LEU A 16 -23.98 -25.16 6.59
CA LEU A 16 -24.10 -23.79 6.07
C LEU A 16 -22.78 -23.04 6.12
N LYS A 17 -22.06 -23.08 7.25
CA LYS A 17 -20.72 -22.46 7.36
C LYS A 17 -19.73 -23.06 6.37
N THR A 18 -19.78 -24.38 6.16
CA THR A 18 -18.90 -25.09 5.22
C THR A 18 -19.17 -24.66 3.78
N MET A 19 -20.45 -24.60 3.38
CA MET A 19 -20.84 -24.13 2.03
C MET A 19 -20.53 -22.65 1.84
N HIS A 20 -20.81 -21.81 2.85
CA HIS A 20 -20.55 -20.38 2.79
C HIS A 20 -19.05 -20.09 2.59
N ARG A 21 -18.18 -20.78 3.34
CA ARG A 21 -16.72 -20.71 3.15
C ARG A 21 -16.31 -21.13 1.74
N ALA A 22 -16.85 -22.23 1.22
CA ALA A 22 -16.55 -22.68 -0.15
C ALA A 22 -16.96 -21.64 -1.21
N CYS A 23 -18.13 -21.01 -1.05
CA CYS A 23 -18.57 -19.92 -1.92
C CYS A 23 -17.64 -18.71 -1.87
N LEU A 24 -17.18 -18.31 -0.68
CA LEU A 24 -16.23 -17.20 -0.51
C LEU A 24 -14.87 -17.50 -1.16
N ASN A 25 -14.38 -18.72 -1.01
CA ASN A 25 -13.17 -19.20 -1.68
C ASN A 25 -13.29 -19.15 -3.21
N ASN A 26 -14.42 -19.58 -3.76
CA ASN A 26 -14.67 -19.50 -5.20
C ASN A 26 -14.81 -18.05 -5.68
N LYS A 27 -15.45 -17.19 -4.87
CA LYS A 27 -15.55 -15.75 -5.14
C LYS A 27 -14.17 -15.08 -5.17
N ALA A 28 -13.31 -15.39 -4.21
CA ALA A 28 -11.94 -14.89 -4.17
C ALA A 28 -11.16 -15.32 -5.43
N ASN A 29 -11.26 -16.60 -5.80
CA ASN A 29 -10.62 -17.12 -7.02
C ASN A 29 -11.12 -16.42 -8.30
N ALA A 30 -12.44 -16.24 -8.42
CA ALA A 30 -13.01 -15.53 -9.56
C ALA A 30 -12.54 -14.07 -9.61
N ALA A 31 -12.47 -13.39 -8.46
CA ALA A 31 -11.96 -12.03 -8.36
C ALA A 31 -10.48 -11.92 -8.74
N LEU A 32 -9.64 -12.88 -8.35
CA LEU A 32 -8.22 -12.94 -8.77
C LEU A 32 -8.08 -13.06 -10.29
N LYS A 33 -8.89 -13.93 -10.93
CA LYS A 33 -8.88 -14.10 -12.39
C LYS A 33 -9.36 -12.88 -13.16
N MET A 34 -10.06 -11.95 -12.49
CA MET A 34 -10.53 -10.70 -13.06
C MET A 34 -9.67 -9.50 -12.64
N ASP A 35 -8.51 -9.75 -12.02
CA ASP A 35 -7.59 -8.74 -11.48
C ASP A 35 -8.26 -7.77 -10.47
N GLN A 36 -9.33 -8.24 -9.81
CA GLN A 36 -10.04 -7.47 -8.79
C GLN A 36 -9.44 -7.73 -7.40
N TRP A 37 -8.22 -7.27 -7.20
CA TRP A 37 -7.39 -7.62 -6.05
C TRP A 37 -8.03 -7.29 -4.69
N GLN A 38 -8.62 -6.10 -4.51
CA GLN A 38 -9.34 -5.75 -3.26
C GLN A 38 -10.59 -6.63 -3.02
N ASN A 39 -11.26 -7.11 -4.06
CA ASN A 39 -12.41 -8.00 -3.92
C ASN A 39 -11.96 -9.41 -3.55
N ALA A 40 -10.85 -9.87 -4.13
CA ALA A 40 -10.22 -11.14 -3.78
C ALA A 40 -9.74 -11.15 -2.33
N LEU A 41 -9.09 -10.06 -1.89
CA LEU A 41 -8.63 -9.88 -0.53
C LEU A 41 -9.79 -9.98 0.47
N ARG A 42 -10.85 -9.20 0.28
CA ARG A 42 -12.04 -9.22 1.15
C ARG A 42 -12.72 -10.58 1.20
N ALA A 43 -12.90 -11.23 0.04
CA ALA A 43 -13.53 -12.55 -0.01
C ALA A 43 -12.68 -13.62 0.70
N SER A 44 -11.36 -13.50 0.63
CA SER A 44 -10.43 -14.37 1.34
C SER A 44 -10.47 -14.11 2.86
N GLU A 45 -10.46 -12.85 3.30
CA GLU A 45 -10.61 -12.48 4.72
C GLU A 45 -11.95 -12.95 5.31
N ASP A 46 -13.04 -12.83 4.56
CA ASP A 46 -14.34 -13.34 4.99
C ASP A 46 -14.35 -14.86 5.13
N ALA A 47 -13.65 -15.59 4.25
CA ALA A 47 -13.48 -17.04 4.39
C ALA A 47 -12.67 -17.38 5.65
N LEU A 48 -11.62 -16.61 5.94
CA LEU A 48 -10.76 -16.78 7.12
C LEU A 48 -11.48 -16.48 8.44
N ARG A 49 -12.48 -15.60 8.43
CA ARG A 49 -13.37 -15.38 9.60
C ARG A 49 -14.19 -16.62 9.96
N ILE A 50 -14.48 -17.48 8.98
CA ILE A 50 -15.22 -18.73 9.20
C ILE A 50 -14.26 -19.84 9.64
N LYS A 51 -13.10 -19.93 9.00
CA LYS A 51 -12.04 -20.90 9.30
C LYS A 51 -10.68 -20.23 9.13
N GLN A 52 -9.98 -19.96 10.24
CA GLN A 52 -8.71 -19.23 10.23
C GLN A 52 -7.58 -20.01 9.57
N ASP A 53 -7.62 -21.34 9.67
CA ASP A 53 -6.68 -22.31 9.09
C ASP A 53 -7.15 -22.83 7.71
N ASP A 54 -7.79 -21.99 6.90
CA ASP A 54 -8.14 -22.33 5.52
C ASP A 54 -6.99 -21.97 4.57
N GLU A 55 -6.14 -22.96 4.28
CA GLU A 55 -5.01 -22.88 3.36
C GLU A 55 -5.37 -22.18 2.04
N LYS A 56 -6.50 -22.56 1.42
CA LYS A 56 -6.92 -21.97 0.13
C LYS A 56 -7.31 -20.50 0.24
N ALA A 57 -7.83 -20.08 1.40
CA ALA A 57 -8.18 -18.69 1.62
C ALA A 57 -6.93 -17.84 1.90
N LEU A 58 -5.98 -18.37 2.68
CA LEU A 58 -4.69 -17.73 2.92
C LEU A 58 -3.87 -17.58 1.63
N PHE A 59 -3.80 -18.62 0.81
CA PHE A 59 -3.08 -18.56 -0.45
C PHE A 59 -3.68 -17.51 -1.41
N ARG A 60 -5.01 -17.43 -1.49
CA ARG A 60 -5.70 -16.39 -2.29
C ARG A 60 -5.53 -14.98 -1.71
N LYS A 61 -5.44 -14.85 -0.39
CA LYS A 61 -5.10 -13.60 0.29
C LYS A 61 -3.68 -13.14 -0.12
N ALA A 62 -2.70 -14.03 -0.11
CA ALA A 62 -1.34 -13.72 -0.56
C ALA A 62 -1.31 -13.26 -2.03
N GLN A 63 -1.98 -13.97 -2.93
CA GLN A 63 -2.09 -13.58 -4.34
C GLN A 63 -2.79 -12.21 -4.52
N ALA A 64 -3.80 -11.92 -3.72
CA ALA A 64 -4.47 -10.62 -3.75
C ALA A 64 -3.55 -9.50 -3.25
N LEU A 65 -2.74 -9.73 -2.22
CA LEU A 65 -1.77 -8.77 -1.70
C LEU A 65 -0.63 -8.51 -2.69
N GLU A 66 -0.15 -9.55 -3.37
CA GLU A 66 0.81 -9.46 -4.48
C GLU A 66 0.27 -8.53 -5.59
N GLY A 67 -0.96 -8.76 -6.06
CA GLY A 67 -1.59 -7.92 -7.08
C GLY A 67 -1.83 -6.45 -6.65
N LEU A 68 -1.84 -6.18 -5.35
CA LEU A 68 -1.92 -4.83 -4.77
C LEU A 68 -0.55 -4.16 -4.58
N GLY A 69 0.55 -4.85 -4.89
CA GLY A 69 1.91 -4.35 -4.63
C GLY A 69 2.31 -4.38 -3.15
N ARG A 70 1.58 -5.10 -2.29
CA ARG A 70 1.89 -5.29 -0.87
C ARG A 70 2.68 -6.59 -0.69
N THR A 71 3.87 -6.64 -1.27
CA THR A 71 4.69 -7.85 -1.41
C THR A 71 5.21 -8.37 -0.07
N GLU A 72 5.61 -7.50 0.86
CA GLU A 72 6.04 -7.89 2.21
C GLU A 72 4.94 -8.65 2.96
N GLU A 73 3.71 -8.11 2.98
CA GLU A 73 2.56 -8.77 3.61
C GLU A 73 2.15 -10.05 2.88
N ALA A 74 2.34 -10.12 1.56
CA ALA A 74 2.09 -11.34 0.80
C ALA A 74 3.05 -12.47 1.22
N LEU A 75 4.33 -12.15 1.44
CA LEU A 75 5.34 -13.10 1.93
C LEU A 75 5.02 -13.60 3.35
N GLU A 76 4.61 -12.70 4.26
CA GLU A 76 4.19 -13.08 5.62
C GLU A 76 3.01 -14.07 5.59
N VAL A 77 2.00 -13.82 4.74
CA VAL A 77 0.85 -14.72 4.61
C VAL A 77 1.27 -16.06 3.99
N LEU A 78 2.22 -16.07 3.07
CA LEU A 78 2.76 -17.32 2.51
C LEU A 78 3.53 -18.13 3.55
N ASP A 79 4.24 -17.48 4.47
CA ASP A 79 4.88 -18.16 5.61
C ASP A 79 3.85 -18.75 6.59
N GLU A 80 2.71 -18.08 6.78
CA GLU A 80 1.57 -18.65 7.54
C GLU A 80 1.00 -19.91 6.85
N VAL A 81 0.86 -19.89 5.52
CA VAL A 81 0.42 -21.07 4.75
C VAL A 81 1.40 -22.23 4.93
N ALA A 82 2.71 -21.96 4.89
CA ALA A 82 3.73 -22.97 5.09
C ALA A 82 3.66 -23.60 6.49
N GLN A 83 3.42 -22.79 7.53
CA GLN A 83 3.25 -23.29 8.90
C GLN A 83 2.01 -24.20 9.04
N ILE A 84 0.89 -23.82 8.41
CA ILE A 84 -0.33 -24.66 8.43
C ILE A 84 -0.13 -25.95 7.66
N ALA A 85 0.66 -25.93 6.58
CA ALA A 85 0.98 -27.12 5.79
C ALA A 85 1.79 -28.15 6.57
N GLU A 86 2.56 -27.77 7.60
CA GLU A 86 3.33 -28.73 8.43
C GLU A 86 2.44 -29.74 9.16
N ASP A 87 1.21 -29.35 9.48
CA ASP A 87 0.22 -30.19 10.16
C ASP A 87 -0.66 -31.02 9.20
N MET A 88 -0.43 -30.93 7.88
CA MET A 88 -1.21 -31.64 6.85
C MET A 88 -0.59 -33.00 6.47
N ASP A 89 -1.37 -33.84 5.78
CA ASP A 89 -0.88 -35.09 5.20
C ASP A 89 0.31 -34.84 4.27
N GLU A 90 1.33 -35.71 4.29
CA GLU A 90 2.60 -35.50 3.57
C GLU A 90 2.43 -35.21 2.06
N ASP A 91 1.50 -35.91 1.38
CA ASP A 91 1.22 -35.69 -0.04
C ASP A 91 0.64 -34.28 -0.33
N PHE A 92 -0.20 -33.76 0.58
CA PHE A 92 -0.78 -32.43 0.46
C PHE A 92 0.20 -31.34 0.89
N LYS A 93 0.99 -31.61 1.92
CA LYS A 93 2.03 -30.73 2.44
C LYS A 93 3.07 -30.40 1.37
N GLU A 94 3.61 -31.40 0.68
CA GLU A 94 4.64 -31.15 -0.35
C GLU A 94 4.08 -30.31 -1.51
N ALA A 95 2.84 -30.56 -1.93
CA ALA A 95 2.18 -29.77 -2.96
C ALA A 95 2.01 -28.30 -2.55
N VAL A 96 1.49 -28.05 -1.34
CA VAL A 96 1.29 -26.68 -0.82
C VAL A 96 2.62 -25.95 -0.63
N LEU A 97 3.64 -26.63 -0.08
CA LEU A 97 4.96 -26.03 0.12
C LEU A 97 5.66 -25.72 -1.21
N SER A 98 5.50 -26.55 -2.23
CA SER A 98 6.00 -26.27 -3.58
C SER A 98 5.36 -25.01 -4.15
N ASP A 99 4.02 -24.90 -4.08
CA ASP A 99 3.27 -23.73 -4.57
C ASP A 99 3.65 -22.44 -3.83
N VAL A 100 3.86 -22.53 -2.51
CA VAL A 100 4.34 -21.41 -1.68
C VAL A 100 5.76 -20.99 -2.09
N ARG A 101 6.69 -21.93 -2.26
CA ARG A 101 8.08 -21.62 -2.66
C ARG A 101 8.13 -20.96 -4.03
N GLU A 102 7.42 -21.51 -5.02
CA GLU A 102 7.34 -20.94 -6.37
C GLU A 102 6.83 -19.49 -6.31
N ARG A 103 5.78 -19.25 -5.52
CA ARG A 103 5.22 -17.90 -5.34
C ARG A 103 6.20 -16.94 -4.65
N GLN A 104 6.87 -17.39 -3.58
CA GLN A 104 7.87 -16.57 -2.87
C GLN A 104 9.05 -16.20 -3.78
N GLU A 105 9.54 -17.14 -4.59
CA GLU A 105 10.60 -16.89 -5.55
C GLU A 105 10.16 -15.91 -6.65
N ALA A 106 8.93 -16.06 -7.16
CA ALA A 106 8.36 -15.14 -8.14
C ALA A 106 8.28 -13.71 -7.60
N ILE A 107 7.79 -13.52 -6.36
CA ILE A 107 7.73 -12.20 -5.70
C ILE A 107 9.15 -11.60 -5.60
N LYS A 108 10.11 -12.37 -5.08
CA LYS A 108 11.51 -11.91 -4.95
C LYS A 108 12.14 -11.57 -6.30
N GLU A 109 11.86 -12.34 -7.35
CA GLU A 109 12.35 -12.05 -8.70
C GLU A 109 11.76 -10.75 -9.24
N THR A 110 10.45 -10.53 -9.07
CA THR A 110 9.80 -9.28 -9.51
C THR A 110 10.37 -8.06 -8.81
N GLU A 111 10.61 -8.14 -7.49
CA GLU A 111 11.26 -7.06 -6.73
C GLU A 111 12.71 -6.83 -7.17
N HIS A 112 13.48 -7.91 -7.35
CA HIS A 112 14.86 -7.81 -7.80
C HIS A 112 14.97 -7.27 -9.24
N ARG A 113 14.04 -7.64 -10.12
CA ARG A 113 13.95 -7.09 -11.48
C ARG A 113 13.59 -5.62 -11.44
N ALA A 114 12.59 -5.23 -10.63
CA ALA A 114 12.25 -3.84 -10.41
C ALA A 114 13.46 -3.05 -9.88
N ALA A 115 14.19 -3.59 -8.90
CA ALA A 115 15.40 -2.96 -8.35
C ALA A 115 16.50 -2.78 -9.41
N LYS A 116 16.70 -3.77 -10.29
CA LYS A 116 17.63 -3.67 -11.43
C LYS A 116 17.17 -2.64 -12.46
N ASP A 117 15.88 -2.58 -12.75
CA ASP A 117 15.31 -1.60 -13.68
C ASP A 117 15.49 -0.17 -13.12
N TYR A 118 15.26 0.03 -11.82
CA TYR A 118 15.59 1.27 -11.12
C TYR A 118 17.08 1.58 -11.20
N GLN A 119 17.96 0.62 -10.90
CA GLN A 119 19.41 0.81 -10.97
C GLN A 119 19.89 1.17 -12.38
N HIS A 120 19.33 0.53 -13.41
CA HIS A 120 19.64 0.80 -14.81
C HIS A 120 19.09 2.17 -15.26
N LEU A 121 17.91 2.56 -14.78
CA LEU A 121 17.35 3.91 -14.97
C LEU A 121 18.30 4.96 -14.38
N PHE A 122 18.72 4.81 -13.12
CA PHE A 122 19.68 5.70 -12.47
C PHE A 122 21.03 5.76 -13.20
N LYS A 123 21.56 4.62 -13.66
CA LYS A 123 22.80 4.58 -14.43
C LYS A 123 22.66 5.30 -15.78
N LYS A 124 21.52 5.15 -16.46
CA LYS A 124 21.23 5.81 -17.73
C LYS A 124 21.00 7.32 -17.57
N MET A 125 20.51 7.76 -16.41
CA MET A 125 20.46 9.18 -16.02
C MET A 125 21.86 9.73 -15.73
N GLY A 126 22.74 8.95 -15.08
CA GLY A 126 24.14 9.32 -14.85
C GLY A 126 25.04 9.34 -16.11
N ASP A 127 24.78 8.47 -17.10
CA ASP A 127 25.55 8.40 -18.36
C ASP A 127 25.17 9.50 -19.38
N LYS A 128 23.96 10.07 -19.26
CA LYS A 128 23.61 11.31 -19.96
C LYS A 128 24.30 12.44 -19.22
N LYS A 129 25.14 13.23 -19.89
CA LYS A 129 25.84 14.41 -19.37
C LYS A 129 24.88 15.56 -18.96
N VAL A 130 23.92 15.27 -18.09
CA VAL A 130 22.93 16.20 -17.51
C VAL A 130 23.56 16.93 -16.30
N PHE A 131 24.55 16.31 -15.64
CA PHE A 131 25.45 16.99 -14.70
C PHE A 131 26.61 17.67 -15.43
N GLY A 132 26.30 18.75 -16.15
CA GLY A 132 27.29 19.63 -16.74
C GLY A 132 28.06 20.41 -15.67
N GLY A 133 29.33 20.04 -15.47
CA GLY A 133 30.38 20.95 -15.01
C GLY A 133 30.42 21.29 -13.52
N GLY A 134 31.13 20.46 -12.75
CA GLY A 134 31.75 20.90 -11.50
C GLY A 134 31.18 20.28 -10.23
N ARG A 135 31.44 18.98 -10.04
CA ARG A 135 32.04 18.42 -8.80
C ARG A 135 32.22 16.91 -8.96
N PHE A 136 33.40 16.46 -8.53
CA PHE A 136 33.91 15.07 -8.52
C PHE A 136 34.31 14.45 -9.88
N LEU A 137 35.63 14.40 -10.09
CA LEU A 137 36.33 13.58 -11.07
C LEU A 137 37.00 12.40 -10.33
N PRO A 138 37.41 11.34 -11.04
CA PRO A 138 37.01 9.98 -10.73
C PRO A 138 38.22 9.11 -10.40
N ASP A 139 38.24 8.61 -9.17
CA ASP A 139 38.74 7.28 -8.88
C ASP A 139 37.64 6.66 -8.02
N GLY A 140 37.23 5.43 -8.29
CA GLY A 140 36.13 4.72 -7.63
C GLY A 140 36.40 4.40 -6.16
N THR A 141 37.07 5.29 -5.43
CA THR A 141 37.54 5.18 -4.06
C THR A 141 37.24 6.48 -3.31
N SER A 142 35.97 6.82 -3.17
CA SER A 142 35.54 7.71 -2.09
C SER A 142 34.13 7.31 -1.65
N PRO A 143 33.92 7.05 -0.34
CA PRO A 143 32.61 6.68 0.18
C PRO A 143 31.62 7.84 0.00
N PRO A 144 30.30 7.57 0.02
CA PRO A 144 29.28 8.62 0.03
C PRO A 144 29.62 9.65 1.13
N PRO A 145 29.23 10.93 0.98
CA PRO A 145 29.55 11.96 1.96
C PRO A 145 29.23 11.45 3.36
N ALA A 146 30.26 11.35 4.20
CA ALA A 146 30.12 10.80 5.54
C ALA A 146 29.00 11.56 6.24
N LEU A 147 28.07 10.81 6.82
CA LEU A 147 27.06 11.37 7.70
C LEU A 147 27.80 12.22 8.73
N THR A 148 27.28 13.39 9.06
CA THR A 148 27.86 14.12 10.20
C THR A 148 27.86 13.18 11.42
N PRO A 149 28.82 13.27 12.35
CA PRO A 149 28.87 12.39 13.52
C PRO A 149 27.54 12.32 14.29
N ALA A 150 26.73 13.39 14.23
CA ALA A 150 25.39 13.47 14.78
C ALA A 150 24.33 12.67 14.01
N GLN A 151 24.40 12.62 12.67
CA GLN A 151 23.52 11.83 11.81
C GLN A 151 23.89 10.34 11.87
N GLU A 152 25.19 10.03 11.92
CA GLU A 152 25.72 8.67 12.09
C GLU A 152 25.31 8.08 13.45
N ALA A 153 25.44 8.85 14.52
CA ALA A 153 24.98 8.46 15.86
C ALA A 153 23.45 8.26 15.92
N LYS A 154 22.65 9.09 15.25
CA LYS A 154 21.19 8.94 15.19
C LYS A 154 20.76 7.69 14.44
N MET A 155 21.40 7.40 13.31
CA MET A 155 21.09 6.22 12.50
C MET A 155 21.52 4.94 13.22
N LYS A 156 22.69 4.95 13.85
CA LYS A 156 23.16 3.86 14.71
C LYS A 156 22.22 3.62 15.88
N LEU A 157 21.79 4.68 16.57
CA LEU A 157 20.82 4.60 17.67
C LEU A 157 19.46 4.07 17.21
N GLN A 158 18.98 4.47 16.02
CA GLN A 158 17.73 3.94 15.46
C GLN A 158 17.84 2.46 15.13
N LYS A 159 18.94 2.05 14.48
CA LYS A 159 19.18 0.65 14.12
C LYS A 159 19.35 -0.23 15.36
N GLU A 160 20.14 0.20 16.34
CA GLU A 160 20.30 -0.49 17.62
C GLU A 160 18.98 -0.56 18.40
N LYS A 161 18.16 0.51 18.36
CA LYS A 161 16.84 0.51 18.98
C LYS A 161 15.90 -0.48 18.29
N GLN A 162 15.95 -0.60 16.97
CA GLN A 162 15.11 -1.51 16.20
C GLN A 162 15.53 -2.96 16.41
N GLU A 163 16.84 -3.25 16.33
CA GLU A 163 17.41 -4.56 16.66
C GLU A 163 17.11 -4.97 18.11
N TYR A 164 17.18 -4.03 19.07
CA TYR A 164 16.80 -4.29 20.46
C TYR A 164 15.31 -4.62 20.61
N LEU A 165 14.42 -3.91 19.93
CA LEU A 165 12.97 -4.16 19.99
C LEU A 165 12.61 -5.51 19.37
N GLU A 166 13.23 -5.87 18.24
CA GLU A 166 13.06 -7.15 17.58
C GLU A 166 13.60 -8.31 18.43
N ALA A 167 14.82 -8.17 18.97
CA ALA A 167 15.41 -9.16 19.87
C ALA A 167 14.58 -9.34 21.15
N LYS A 168 14.04 -8.25 21.70
CA LYS A 168 13.14 -8.28 22.86
C LYS A 168 11.83 -9.01 22.52
N ALA A 169 11.21 -8.70 21.38
CA ALA A 169 10.00 -9.37 20.92
C ALA A 169 10.22 -10.87 20.67
N GLN A 170 11.36 -11.25 20.07
CA GLN A 170 11.75 -12.64 19.88
C GLN A 170 11.99 -13.36 21.20
N HIS A 171 12.66 -12.72 22.17
CA HIS A 171 12.89 -13.31 23.49
C HIS A 171 11.57 -13.51 24.25
N GLU A 172 10.67 -12.53 24.22
CA GLU A 172 9.33 -12.64 24.82
C GLU A 172 8.50 -13.75 24.16
N ARG A 173 8.60 -13.92 22.84
CA ARG A 173 7.96 -15.02 22.10
C ARG A 173 8.50 -16.39 22.52
N ILE A 174 9.83 -16.53 22.62
CA ILE A 174 10.48 -17.78 23.04
C ILE A 174 10.15 -18.13 24.49
N GLN A 175 10.11 -17.15 25.40
CA GLN A 175 9.73 -17.39 26.80
C GLN A 175 8.26 -17.80 26.92
N ARG A 176 7.34 -17.16 26.18
CA ARG A 176 5.92 -17.56 26.17
C ARG A 176 5.70 -18.98 25.65
N LEU A 177 6.45 -19.40 24.63
CA LEU A 177 6.43 -20.79 24.14
C LEU A 177 6.95 -21.79 25.17
N LYS A 178 8.01 -21.45 25.93
CA LYS A 178 8.52 -22.28 27.04
C LYS A 178 7.54 -22.38 28.21
N ASP A 179 6.77 -21.32 28.47
CA ASP A 179 5.74 -21.29 29.50
C ASP A 179 4.41 -21.97 29.06
N GLY A 180 4.35 -22.55 27.85
CA GLY A 180 3.15 -23.21 27.32
C GLY A 180 2.00 -22.25 27.00
N LYS A 181 2.28 -20.95 26.84
CA LYS A 181 1.30 -19.91 26.53
C LYS A 181 1.34 -19.58 25.02
N PRO A 182 0.20 -19.22 24.39
CA PRO A 182 0.17 -18.87 22.97
C PRO A 182 1.08 -17.66 22.69
N ALA A 183 1.76 -17.70 21.52
CA ALA A 183 2.79 -16.73 21.11
C ALA A 183 2.30 -15.27 20.99
N PHE A 184 0.98 -15.07 21.01
CA PHE A 184 0.32 -13.78 21.11
C PHE A 184 -0.79 -13.90 22.15
N GLU A 185 -0.90 -12.93 23.06
CA GLU A 185 -2.24 -12.59 23.52
C GLU A 185 -2.89 -11.96 22.28
N PRO A 186 -4.02 -12.47 21.77
CA PRO A 186 -4.79 -11.69 20.83
C PRO A 186 -4.97 -10.34 21.50
N ARG A 187 -4.54 -9.26 20.85
CA ARG A 187 -4.99 -7.94 21.25
C ARG A 187 -6.50 -8.07 21.22
N GLU A 188 -7.14 -8.15 22.40
CA GLU A 188 -8.58 -8.09 22.47
C GLU A 188 -8.93 -6.85 21.66
N PRO A 189 -9.79 -6.97 20.64
CA PRO A 189 -10.24 -5.80 19.93
C PRO A 189 -10.77 -4.86 21.01
N LEU A 190 -10.13 -3.70 21.17
CA LEU A 190 -10.50 -2.72 22.17
C LEU A 190 -12.00 -2.54 22.05
N LEU A 191 -12.75 -3.06 23.03
CA LEU A 191 -14.17 -2.80 23.09
C LEU A 191 -14.29 -1.28 23.11
N PRO A 192 -15.14 -0.68 22.26
CA PRO A 192 -15.28 0.77 22.21
C PRO A 192 -15.66 1.24 23.61
N THR A 193 -14.73 1.87 24.33
CA THR A 193 -15.06 2.57 25.57
C THR A 193 -15.82 3.82 25.18
N ALA A 194 -16.83 4.16 25.98
CA ALA A 194 -17.86 5.15 25.67
C ALA A 194 -17.37 6.58 25.34
N ASN A 195 -16.06 6.86 25.42
CA ASN A 195 -15.45 8.16 25.13
C ASN A 195 -14.32 8.10 24.10
N THR A 196 -14.15 7.00 23.37
CA THR A 196 -13.32 7.02 22.17
C THR A 196 -14.24 7.50 21.04
N PRO A 197 -13.92 8.57 20.29
CA PRO A 197 -14.67 8.85 19.06
C PRO A 197 -14.65 7.56 18.25
N PRO A 198 -15.77 7.13 17.66
CA PRO A 198 -15.80 5.88 16.92
C PRO A 198 -14.62 5.93 15.96
N LEU A 199 -13.78 4.88 15.98
CA LEU A 199 -12.93 4.55 14.83
C LEU A 199 -13.85 4.77 13.66
N SER A 200 -13.55 5.80 12.85
CA SER A 200 -14.31 6.11 11.66
C SER A 200 -14.54 4.76 11.04
N GLN A 201 -15.78 4.28 11.10
CA GLN A 201 -16.18 3.18 10.24
C GLN A 201 -15.63 3.67 8.92
N SER A 202 -14.68 2.96 8.33
CA SER A 202 -14.36 3.16 6.93
C SER A 202 -15.70 2.94 6.27
N ARG A 203 -16.46 4.03 6.17
CA ARG A 203 -17.70 4.12 5.47
C ARG A 203 -17.25 3.55 4.17
N ALA A 204 -17.78 2.37 3.82
CA ALA A 204 -17.52 1.79 2.53
C ALA A 204 -17.62 3.00 1.60
N LEU A 205 -16.52 3.35 0.92
CA LEU A 205 -16.49 4.41 -0.07
C LEU A 205 -17.41 3.89 -1.16
N GLN A 206 -18.72 3.94 -0.89
CA GLN A 206 -19.77 3.81 -1.85
C GLN A 206 -19.43 4.97 -2.75
N ARG A 207 -19.02 4.66 -3.97
CA ARG A 207 -18.79 5.68 -5.00
C ARG A 207 -20.05 6.53 -5.01
N SER A 208 -19.97 7.69 -4.35
CA SER A 208 -21.10 8.57 -4.19
C SER A 208 -21.49 9.14 -5.55
N ARG A 209 -20.51 9.18 -6.45
CA ARG A 209 -20.58 9.78 -7.77
C ARG A 209 -19.81 8.96 -8.79
N THR A 210 -20.28 9.06 -10.03
CA THR A 210 -19.57 8.60 -11.22
C THR A 210 -19.43 9.79 -12.16
N VAL A 211 -18.23 9.98 -12.68
CA VAL A 211 -17.92 11.07 -13.62
C VAL A 211 -17.86 10.46 -15.01
N THR A 212 -18.37 11.14 -16.04
CA THR A 212 -18.21 10.69 -17.44
C THR A 212 -16.81 11.04 -17.96
N ALA A 213 -16.35 10.42 -19.05
CA ALA A 213 -15.02 10.71 -19.61
C ALA A 213 -14.83 12.19 -20.00
N ALA A 214 -15.88 12.84 -20.52
CA ALA A 214 -15.86 14.27 -20.86
C ALA A 214 -15.77 15.16 -19.60
N GLN A 215 -16.48 14.77 -18.55
CA GLN A 215 -16.40 15.46 -17.26
C GLN A 215 -15.04 15.24 -16.57
N ALA A 216 -14.42 14.07 -16.74
CA ALA A 216 -13.07 13.80 -16.23
C ALA A 216 -12.02 14.68 -16.93
N GLU A 217 -12.17 14.92 -18.25
CA GLU A 217 -11.34 15.86 -19.00
C GLU A 217 -11.47 17.29 -18.45
N GLN A 218 -12.70 17.75 -18.23
CA GLN A 218 -12.96 19.08 -17.66
C GLN A 218 -12.41 19.23 -16.24
N LEU A 219 -12.63 18.22 -15.38
CA LEU A 219 -12.14 18.21 -14.01
C LEU A 219 -10.61 18.25 -13.94
N LEU A 220 -9.94 17.43 -14.76
CA LEU A 220 -8.47 17.46 -14.85
C LEU A 220 -7.96 18.78 -15.43
N GLY A 221 -8.67 19.37 -16.39
CA GLY A 221 -8.35 20.70 -16.94
C GLY A 221 -8.44 21.80 -15.88
N GLU A 222 -9.47 21.77 -15.03
CA GLU A 222 -9.61 22.72 -13.92
C GLU A 222 -8.53 22.53 -12.85
N LEU A 223 -8.18 21.28 -12.52
CA LEU A 223 -7.05 21.00 -11.62
C LEU A 223 -5.73 21.50 -12.21
N LEU A 224 -5.52 21.28 -13.50
CA LEU A 224 -4.32 21.75 -14.21
C LEU A 224 -4.24 23.28 -14.20
N GLU A 225 -5.34 23.98 -14.47
CA GLU A 225 -5.40 25.45 -14.42
C GLU A 225 -5.12 25.96 -13.00
N ALA A 226 -5.72 25.32 -12.00
CA ALA A 226 -5.57 25.71 -10.61
C ALA A 226 -4.13 25.50 -10.11
N TYR A 227 -3.50 24.38 -10.46
CA TYR A 227 -2.08 24.15 -10.19
C TYR A 227 -1.17 25.05 -11.04
N SER A 228 -1.56 25.43 -12.26
CA SER A 228 -0.75 26.33 -13.09
C SER A 228 -0.79 27.79 -12.64
N SER A 229 -1.61 28.13 -11.65
CA SER A 229 -1.69 29.50 -11.14
C SER A 229 -0.37 29.99 -10.54
N GLU A 230 0.01 31.23 -10.88
CA GLU A 230 1.30 31.80 -10.48
C GLU A 230 1.46 31.89 -8.96
N SER A 231 0.36 32.18 -8.24
CA SER A 231 0.34 32.24 -6.78
C SER A 231 0.61 30.88 -6.15
N PHE A 232 0.01 29.80 -6.69
CA PHE A 232 0.25 28.44 -6.24
C PHE A 232 1.68 28.00 -6.56
N GLN A 233 2.13 28.19 -7.80
CA GLN A 233 3.48 27.81 -8.23
C GLN A 233 4.56 28.48 -7.37
N ARG A 234 4.43 29.77 -7.06
CA ARG A 234 5.36 30.45 -6.13
C ARG A 234 5.42 29.78 -4.76
N LYS A 235 4.28 29.42 -4.17
CA LYS A 235 4.24 28.70 -2.87
C LYS A 235 4.92 27.33 -2.99
N VAL A 236 4.64 26.56 -4.04
CA VAL A 236 5.24 25.23 -4.27
C VAL A 236 6.76 25.31 -4.38
N HIS A 237 7.28 26.27 -5.15
CA HIS A 237 8.73 26.48 -5.29
C HIS A 237 9.38 26.94 -3.97
N THR A 238 8.69 27.77 -3.17
CA THR A 238 9.15 28.12 -1.83
C THR A 238 9.20 26.89 -0.92
N HIS A 239 8.16 26.05 -0.93
CA HIS A 239 8.15 24.80 -0.15
C HIS A 239 9.28 23.84 -0.56
N ALA A 240 9.58 23.76 -1.86
CA ALA A 240 10.70 22.97 -2.37
C ALA A 240 12.04 23.49 -1.84
N LYS A 241 12.26 24.81 -1.89
CA LYS A 241 13.47 25.46 -1.35
C LYS A 241 13.61 25.28 0.16
N ASP A 242 12.52 25.46 0.90
CA ASP A 242 12.49 25.31 2.37
C ASP A 242 12.71 23.86 2.82
N ALA A 243 12.31 22.90 1.97
CA ALA A 243 12.58 21.48 2.17
C ALA A 243 13.99 21.08 1.71
N VAL A 244 14.81 22.01 1.21
CA VAL A 244 16.13 21.71 0.59
C VAL A 244 15.98 20.62 -0.49
N PHE A 245 14.84 20.63 -1.18
CA PHE A 245 14.46 19.66 -2.18
C PHE A 245 14.42 18.18 -1.69
N GLU A 246 14.25 17.96 -0.37
CA GLU A 246 13.92 16.65 0.16
C GLU A 246 12.43 16.34 -0.05
N TYR A 247 12.13 15.17 -0.63
CA TYR A 247 10.78 14.79 -1.04
C TYR A 247 9.77 14.70 0.12
N VAL A 248 10.11 13.99 1.20
CA VAL A 248 9.18 13.76 2.33
C VAL A 248 8.87 15.06 3.10
N PRO A 249 9.84 15.92 3.45
CA PRO A 249 9.57 17.23 4.03
C PRO A 249 8.78 18.16 3.11
N PHE A 250 9.06 18.13 1.80
CA PHE A 250 8.32 18.89 0.81
C PHE A 250 6.83 18.49 0.78
N LEU A 251 6.51 17.20 0.68
CA LEU A 251 5.12 16.73 0.63
C LEU A 251 4.31 17.12 1.87
N LYS A 252 4.94 17.11 3.05
CA LYS A 252 4.29 17.57 4.30
C LYS A 252 3.87 19.05 4.23
N ARG A 253 4.65 19.88 3.55
CA ARG A 253 4.37 21.31 3.35
C ARG A 253 3.42 21.57 2.19
N LEU A 254 3.53 20.76 1.13
CA LEU A 254 2.69 20.82 -0.05
C LEU A 254 1.24 20.46 0.29
N LYS A 255 0.99 19.39 1.08
CA LYS A 255 -0.35 18.87 1.37
C LYS A 255 -1.39 19.95 1.74
N PRO A 256 -1.17 20.82 2.74
CA PRO A 256 -2.14 21.87 3.07
C PRO A 256 -2.31 22.90 1.95
N THR A 257 -1.22 23.27 1.25
CA THR A 257 -1.26 24.27 0.17
C THR A 257 -1.99 23.75 -1.07
N ALA A 258 -1.79 22.48 -1.41
CA ALA A 258 -2.51 21.80 -2.48
C ALA A 258 -3.99 21.67 -2.13
N PHE A 259 -4.31 21.35 -0.88
CA PHE A 259 -5.69 21.20 -0.42
C PHE A 259 -6.49 22.51 -0.53
N GLU A 260 -5.90 23.68 -0.21
CA GLU A 260 -6.55 25.00 -0.41
C GLU A 260 -7.09 25.18 -1.84
N VAL A 261 -6.32 24.73 -2.84
CA VAL A 261 -6.68 24.83 -4.24
C VAL A 261 -7.68 23.75 -4.63
N GLN A 262 -7.45 22.52 -4.18
CA GLN A 262 -8.31 21.37 -4.46
C GLN A 262 -9.71 21.53 -3.85
N GLU A 263 -9.84 22.14 -2.67
CA GLU A 263 -11.11 22.36 -1.97
C GLU A 263 -12.12 23.13 -2.83
N SER A 264 -11.64 24.14 -3.58
CA SER A 264 -12.46 24.92 -4.51
C SER A 264 -13.00 24.06 -5.66
N VAL A 265 -12.17 23.16 -6.19
CA VAL A 265 -12.53 22.22 -7.27
C VAL A 265 -13.50 21.16 -6.73
N LEU A 266 -13.22 20.59 -5.56
CA LEU A 266 -14.08 19.61 -4.90
C LEU A 266 -15.49 20.17 -4.69
N THR A 267 -15.60 21.37 -4.12
CA THR A 267 -16.88 22.04 -3.88
C THR A 267 -17.65 22.27 -5.18
N LYS A 268 -16.97 22.74 -6.23
CA LYS A 268 -17.58 23.00 -7.54
C LYS A 268 -18.13 21.74 -8.20
N TRP A 269 -17.42 20.63 -8.07
CA TRP A 269 -17.84 19.32 -8.61
C TRP A 269 -18.72 18.53 -7.63
N GLY A 270 -19.04 19.13 -6.48
CA GLY A 270 -19.89 18.59 -5.42
C GLY A 270 -19.32 17.36 -4.72
N PHE A 271 -18.01 17.19 -4.74
CA PHE A 271 -17.32 16.29 -3.82
C PHE A 271 -17.29 16.91 -2.43
N ASP A 272 -17.14 16.06 -1.40
CA ASP A 272 -16.94 16.54 -0.03
C ASP A 272 -15.60 17.30 0.07
N PRO A 273 -15.54 18.53 0.62
CA PRO A 273 -14.30 19.27 0.83
C PRO A 273 -13.48 18.68 2.00
N SER A 274 -13.14 17.40 1.88
CA SER A 274 -12.41 16.61 2.87
C SER A 274 -11.35 15.75 2.17
N GLU A 275 -10.43 15.17 2.94
CA GLU A 275 -9.45 14.21 2.38
C GLU A 275 -10.15 12.98 1.76
N GLU A 276 -11.32 12.60 2.28
CA GLU A 276 -12.14 11.51 1.76
C GLU A 276 -12.73 11.87 0.38
N GLY A 277 -13.30 13.07 0.23
CA GLY A 277 -13.83 13.54 -1.05
C GLY A 277 -12.74 13.75 -2.10
N LEU A 278 -11.53 14.18 -1.69
CA LEU A 278 -10.36 14.23 -2.56
C LEU A 278 -9.98 12.84 -3.08
N HIS A 279 -9.99 11.82 -2.20
CA HIS A 279 -9.73 10.44 -2.59
C HIS A 279 -10.79 9.91 -3.56
N GLU A 280 -12.07 10.18 -3.30
CA GLU A 280 -13.17 9.84 -4.22
C GLU A 280 -12.99 10.46 -5.61
N MET A 281 -12.60 11.73 -5.67
CA MET A 281 -12.33 12.45 -6.92
C MET A 281 -11.21 11.77 -7.71
N PHE A 282 -10.07 11.45 -7.07
CA PHE A 282 -8.96 10.77 -7.74
C PHE A 282 -9.31 9.35 -8.21
N LEU A 283 -10.11 8.60 -7.46
CA LEU A 283 -10.61 7.29 -7.90
C LEU A 283 -11.47 7.41 -9.17
N CYS A 284 -12.34 8.43 -9.24
CA CYS A 284 -13.15 8.68 -10.43
C CYS A 284 -12.29 9.03 -11.66
N LEU A 285 -11.23 9.80 -11.47
CA LEU A 285 -10.29 10.15 -12.53
C LEU A 285 -9.49 8.92 -13.00
N HIS A 286 -9.01 8.11 -12.06
CA HIS A 286 -8.21 6.91 -12.33
C HIS A 286 -8.94 5.90 -13.25
N ASP A 287 -10.24 5.69 -13.04
CA ASP A 287 -11.06 4.81 -13.88
C ASP A 287 -11.00 5.17 -15.38
N HIS A 288 -10.88 6.47 -15.69
CA HIS A 288 -10.85 6.98 -17.06
C HIS A 288 -9.44 7.11 -17.63
N THR A 289 -8.45 7.47 -16.81
CA THR A 289 -7.05 7.59 -17.25
C THR A 289 -6.45 6.22 -17.61
N MET A 290 -6.90 5.14 -16.98
CA MET A 290 -6.49 3.77 -17.32
C MET A 290 -6.92 3.35 -18.74
N ARG A 291 -8.00 3.92 -19.26
CA ARG A 291 -8.61 3.53 -20.56
C ARG A 291 -8.35 4.53 -21.68
N ASN A 292 -7.93 5.75 -21.35
CA ASN A 292 -7.74 6.83 -22.31
C ASN A 292 -6.36 7.49 -22.16
N ARG A 293 -5.51 7.29 -23.17
CA ARG A 293 -4.15 7.83 -23.22
C ARG A 293 -4.11 9.35 -23.08
N ARG A 294 -5.05 10.07 -23.68
CA ARG A 294 -5.10 11.54 -23.61
C ARG A 294 -5.40 12.04 -22.20
N LEU A 295 -6.32 11.38 -21.51
CA LEU A 295 -6.62 11.71 -20.10
C LEU A 295 -5.47 11.34 -19.18
N LYS A 296 -4.75 10.25 -19.49
CA LYS A 296 -3.53 9.89 -18.77
C LYS A 296 -2.46 10.97 -18.89
N GLU A 297 -2.18 11.43 -20.11
CA GLU A 297 -1.20 12.51 -20.36
C GLU A 297 -1.60 13.81 -19.63
N LEU A 298 -2.90 14.14 -19.62
CA LEU A 298 -3.41 15.33 -18.93
C LEU A 298 -3.35 15.19 -17.40
N ALA A 299 -3.55 13.98 -16.86
CA ALA A 299 -3.35 13.69 -15.44
C ALA A 299 -1.87 13.75 -15.03
N GLU A 300 -0.96 13.25 -15.87
CA GLU A 300 0.49 13.39 -15.67
C GLU A 300 0.90 14.87 -15.68
N GLU A 301 0.38 15.67 -16.61
CA GLU A 301 0.63 17.11 -16.68
C GLU A 301 0.09 17.85 -15.44
N SER A 302 -1.10 17.49 -14.96
CA SER A 302 -1.65 18.05 -13.72
C SER A 302 -0.78 17.72 -12.50
N THR A 303 -0.21 16.51 -12.46
CA THR A 303 0.70 16.07 -11.38
C THR A 303 2.04 16.79 -11.46
N LYS A 304 2.55 16.99 -12.68
CA LYS A 304 3.72 17.81 -12.95
C LYS A 304 3.55 19.22 -12.40
N MET A 305 2.42 19.86 -12.68
CA MET A 305 2.15 21.20 -12.17
C MET A 305 1.94 21.21 -10.65
N LEU A 306 1.28 20.21 -10.06
CA LEU A 306 1.16 20.08 -8.60
C LEU A 306 2.52 20.09 -7.89
N LEU A 307 3.53 19.46 -8.51
CA LEU A 307 4.89 19.34 -7.98
C LEU A 307 5.83 20.49 -8.40
N GLY A 308 5.32 21.51 -9.07
CA GLY A 308 6.06 22.73 -9.41
C GLY A 308 6.65 22.76 -10.82
N GLY A 309 6.27 21.86 -11.71
CA GLY A 309 6.77 21.83 -13.09
C GLY A 309 8.24 21.45 -13.20
N GLU A 310 8.85 21.74 -14.36
CA GLU A 310 10.27 21.37 -14.64
C GLU A 310 11.26 22.07 -13.71
N ASP A 311 10.92 23.27 -13.24
CA ASP A 311 11.75 24.06 -12.32
C ASP A 311 11.50 23.74 -10.84
N GLY A 312 10.54 22.83 -10.57
CA GLY A 312 10.11 22.42 -9.23
C GLY A 312 10.58 21.01 -8.84
N MET A 313 9.80 20.37 -7.96
CA MET A 313 10.10 19.01 -7.47
C MET A 313 9.86 17.93 -8.52
N TRP A 314 9.09 18.22 -9.59
CA TRP A 314 8.88 17.27 -10.70
C TRP A 314 10.13 17.09 -11.57
N GLY A 315 10.85 18.19 -11.85
CA GLY A 315 12.11 18.13 -12.60
C GLY A 315 13.16 17.26 -11.92
N MET A 316 13.15 17.17 -10.60
CA MET A 316 14.07 16.34 -9.82
C MET A 316 13.80 14.84 -9.85
N GLU A 317 12.63 14.40 -10.32
CA GLU A 317 12.35 12.99 -10.61
C GLU A 317 12.80 12.60 -12.04
N SER A 318 13.16 13.59 -12.87
CA SER A 318 13.43 13.45 -14.31
C SER A 318 14.93 13.51 -14.69
N ASP A 319 15.78 14.00 -13.77
CA ASP A 319 17.24 14.12 -13.87
C ASP A 319 17.97 13.13 -12.94
#